data_AF-A0A452FCE9-F1
#
_entry.id   AF-A0A452FCE9-F1
#
_cell.length_a   1.000
_cell.length_b   1.000
_cell.length_c   1.000
_cell.angle_alpha   90.00
_cell.angle_beta   90.00
_cell.angle_gamma   90.00
#
_symmetry.space_group_name_H-M   'P 1'
#
loop_
_entity.id
_entity.type
_entity.pdbx_description
1 polymer ?
#
loop_
_entity_poly.entity_id
_entity_poly.type
_entity_poly.pdbx_seq_one_letter_code
_entity_poly.pdbx_strand_id
1 'polypeptide(L)'
;MKIRNEAEMEEQIQELKTITRLQEQCRALQIQSVKEKTVKNKATLALLRSNIRRRSQEWALAKKYDQWTISRACGKDVPMRLANSRCTMEVAREKLRKYVFDRVNVHNVLIHLVRRRGRKLESMQLELAGLRSQPDATKEELRLQQVIRQLENNIEKTTIKITTSQNIHFLYMDLLDHLKKKLAGYPTELDKLQNLVSNYCLELSDMTVMSQDAMMITDEVKMNMRQGEATFIEERRARENRLNQQKKLIDKIHTKETSEKYRRVSRAVWAPPSGAPSSSAPPRTPLTTLPPPCLQGRRDLDFPSNLMGPETLKGKSSAPTAPAKVRRGRSP
;
A
#
# COMPACT_ATOMS: atom_id res chain seq x y z
N MET A 1 -22.47 -187.89 -7.15
CA MET A 1 -22.08 -186.48 -6.98
C MET A 1 -23.15 -185.78 -6.14
N LYS A 2 -22.90 -185.54 -4.84
CA LYS A 2 -23.78 -184.75 -3.95
C LYS A 2 -23.03 -184.26 -2.70
N ILE A 3 -22.39 -185.19 -1.98
CA ILE A 3 -21.73 -184.93 -0.68
C ILE A 3 -20.58 -183.88 -0.76
N ARG A 4 -19.86 -183.77 -1.89
CA ARG A 4 -18.85 -182.70 -2.07
C ARG A 4 -19.48 -181.31 -2.19
N ASN A 5 -20.58 -181.20 -2.94
CA ASN A 5 -21.26 -179.93 -3.18
C ASN A 5 -21.80 -179.33 -1.88
N GLU A 6 -22.26 -180.15 -0.93
CA GLU A 6 -22.77 -179.69 0.37
C GLU A 6 -21.63 -179.12 1.25
N ALA A 7 -20.44 -179.71 1.21
CA ALA A 7 -19.26 -179.19 1.91
C ALA A 7 -18.74 -177.87 1.29
N GLU A 8 -18.59 -177.83 -0.04
CA GLU A 8 -18.18 -176.63 -0.78
C GLU A 8 -19.19 -175.47 -0.58
N MET A 9 -20.49 -175.77 -0.50
CA MET A 9 -21.52 -174.77 -0.21
C MET A 9 -21.48 -174.26 1.23
N GLU A 10 -21.28 -175.10 2.25
CA GLU A 10 -21.17 -174.59 3.63
C GLU A 10 -19.86 -173.82 3.85
N GLU A 11 -18.77 -174.19 3.15
CA GLU A 11 -17.53 -173.41 3.12
C GLU A 11 -17.73 -172.03 2.47
N GLN A 12 -18.36 -171.96 1.29
CA GLN A 12 -18.73 -170.67 0.67
C GLN A 12 -19.69 -169.85 1.54
N ILE A 13 -20.63 -170.49 2.23
CA ILE A 13 -21.51 -169.81 3.20
C ILE A 13 -20.68 -169.25 4.37
N GLN A 14 -19.65 -169.95 4.84
CA GLN A 14 -18.76 -169.50 5.91
C GLN A 14 -17.79 -168.38 5.45
N GLU A 15 -17.32 -168.42 4.20
CA GLU A 15 -16.62 -167.29 3.56
C GLU A 15 -17.54 -166.07 3.46
N LEU A 16 -18.78 -166.22 2.97
CA LEU A 16 -19.74 -165.11 2.88
C LEU A 16 -20.10 -164.54 4.26
N LYS A 17 -20.27 -165.39 5.28
CA LYS A 17 -20.45 -164.97 6.70
C LYS A 17 -19.24 -164.16 7.20
N THR A 18 -18.02 -164.60 6.93
CA THR A 18 -16.78 -163.91 7.39
C THR A 18 -16.49 -162.63 6.60
N ILE A 19 -16.68 -162.62 5.28
CA ILE A 19 -16.61 -161.42 4.44
C ILE A 19 -17.64 -160.38 4.89
N THR A 20 -18.89 -160.80 5.16
CA THR A 20 -19.94 -159.89 5.65
C THR A 20 -19.55 -159.28 6.99
N ARG A 21 -19.08 -160.10 7.95
CA ARG A 21 -18.57 -159.66 9.26
C ARG A 21 -17.40 -158.67 9.13
N LEU A 22 -16.45 -158.92 8.22
CA LEU A 22 -15.34 -158.00 7.95
C LEU A 22 -15.81 -156.69 7.32
N GLN A 23 -16.74 -156.73 6.36
CA GLN A 23 -17.33 -155.52 5.79
C GLN A 23 -18.13 -154.71 6.82
N GLU A 24 -18.80 -155.37 7.77
CA GLU A 24 -19.46 -154.72 8.90
C GLU A 24 -18.46 -154.09 9.87
N GLN A 25 -17.37 -154.79 10.23
CA GLN A 25 -16.30 -154.25 11.06
C GLN A 25 -15.60 -153.05 10.39
N CYS A 26 -15.28 -153.14 9.09
CA CYS A 26 -14.73 -152.01 8.32
C CYS A 26 -15.70 -150.83 8.28
N ARG A 27 -17.01 -151.07 8.05
CA ARG A 27 -18.03 -150.01 8.11
C ARG A 27 -18.14 -149.39 9.50
N ALA A 28 -18.08 -150.19 10.58
CA ALA A 28 -18.09 -149.69 11.95
C ALA A 28 -16.87 -148.83 12.27
N LEU A 29 -15.66 -149.26 11.89
CA LEU A 29 -14.42 -148.50 12.06
C LEU A 29 -14.39 -147.20 11.22
N GLN A 30 -14.90 -147.25 9.98
CA GLN A 30 -15.06 -146.07 9.13
C GLN A 30 -16.01 -145.04 9.79
N ILE A 31 -17.15 -145.51 10.29
CA ILE A 31 -18.14 -144.69 11.03
C ILE A 31 -17.52 -144.14 12.33
N GLN A 32 -16.73 -144.91 13.06
CA GLN A 32 -16.02 -144.43 14.26
C GLN A 32 -15.00 -143.34 13.89
N SER A 33 -14.15 -143.55 12.87
CA SER A 33 -13.17 -142.56 12.42
C SER A 33 -13.83 -141.24 12.00
N VAL A 34 -14.98 -141.32 11.30
CA VAL A 34 -15.77 -140.13 10.94
C VAL A 34 -16.38 -139.47 12.18
N LYS A 35 -16.97 -140.23 13.11
CA LYS A 35 -17.50 -139.68 14.38
C LYS A 35 -16.40 -138.97 15.17
N GLU A 36 -15.23 -139.57 15.34
CA GLU A 36 -14.09 -138.97 16.03
C GLU A 36 -13.59 -137.70 15.34
N LYS A 37 -13.43 -137.71 14.01
CA LYS A 37 -13.07 -136.51 13.23
C LYS A 37 -14.12 -135.42 13.38
N THR A 38 -15.41 -135.76 13.40
CA THR A 38 -16.50 -134.80 13.67
C THR A 38 -16.45 -134.23 15.09
N VAL A 39 -16.13 -135.04 16.11
CA VAL A 39 -15.95 -134.56 17.50
C VAL A 39 -14.73 -133.65 17.60
N LYS A 40 -13.58 -134.04 17.03
CA LYS A 40 -12.35 -133.23 16.96
C LYS A 40 -12.62 -131.90 16.25
N ASN A 41 -13.30 -131.90 15.10
CA ASN A 41 -13.68 -130.67 14.38
C ASN A 41 -14.67 -129.79 15.16
N LYS A 42 -15.64 -130.37 15.87
CA LYS A 42 -16.54 -129.62 16.76
C LYS A 42 -15.78 -128.93 17.90
N ALA A 43 -14.79 -129.60 18.50
CA ALA A 43 -13.94 -129.02 19.54
C ALA A 43 -13.07 -127.87 18.98
N THR A 44 -12.42 -128.06 17.83
CA THR A 44 -11.64 -127.00 17.16
C THR A 44 -12.51 -125.79 16.80
N LEU A 45 -13.72 -126.00 16.28
CA LEU A 45 -14.66 -124.91 16.00
C LEU A 45 -15.11 -124.18 17.27
N ALA A 46 -15.30 -124.88 18.39
CA ALA A 46 -15.62 -124.24 19.68
C ALA A 46 -14.45 -123.37 20.18
N LEU A 47 -13.21 -123.84 20.06
CA LEU A 47 -12.00 -123.09 20.41
C LEU A 47 -11.76 -121.87 19.50
N LEU A 48 -11.95 -122.00 18.18
CA LEU A 48 -11.86 -120.87 17.25
C LEU A 48 -12.95 -119.82 17.56
N ARG A 49 -14.18 -120.25 17.83
CA ARG A 49 -15.28 -119.35 18.24
C ARG A 49 -15.02 -118.67 19.59
N SER A 50 -14.40 -119.33 20.56
CA SER A 50 -14.01 -118.68 21.83
C SER A 50 -12.87 -117.68 21.63
N ASN A 51 -11.86 -118.00 20.83
CA ASN A 51 -10.76 -117.11 20.48
C ASN A 51 -11.23 -115.85 19.72
N ILE A 52 -12.16 -115.99 18.76
CA ILE A 52 -12.74 -114.85 18.04
C ILE A 52 -13.52 -113.94 19.00
N ARG A 53 -14.33 -114.51 19.90
CA ARG A 53 -15.06 -113.72 20.92
C ARG A 53 -14.10 -112.98 21.85
N ARG A 54 -13.04 -113.64 22.33
CA ARG A 54 -12.02 -113.01 23.20
C ARG A 54 -11.31 -111.86 22.50
N ARG A 55 -10.82 -112.06 21.27
CA ARG A 55 -10.16 -111.01 20.48
C ARG A 55 -11.08 -109.83 20.14
N SER A 56 -12.36 -110.08 19.92
CA SER A 56 -13.37 -109.02 19.74
C SER A 56 -13.55 -108.18 21.02
N GLN A 57 -13.57 -108.82 22.20
CA GLN A 57 -13.61 -108.14 23.50
C GLN A 57 -12.31 -107.36 23.78
N GLU A 58 -11.13 -107.96 23.53
CA GLU A 58 -9.82 -107.34 23.65
C GLU A 58 -9.73 -106.05 22.79
N TRP A 59 -10.14 -106.13 21.52
CA TRP A 59 -10.17 -104.98 20.61
C TRP A 59 -11.18 -103.90 21.06
N ALA A 60 -12.36 -104.29 21.54
CA ALA A 60 -13.34 -103.35 22.07
C ALA A 60 -12.87 -102.64 23.36
N LEU A 61 -12.05 -103.30 24.18
CA LEU A 61 -11.41 -102.69 25.35
C LEU A 61 -10.29 -101.73 24.94
N ALA A 62 -9.39 -102.13 24.04
CA ALA A 62 -8.34 -101.26 23.51
C ALA A 62 -8.92 -99.98 22.89
N LYS A 63 -9.95 -100.11 22.05
CA LYS A 63 -10.64 -98.96 21.43
C LYS A 63 -11.28 -98.01 22.45
N LYS A 64 -11.82 -98.53 23.57
CA LYS A 64 -12.33 -97.70 24.67
C LYS A 64 -11.20 -96.98 25.41
N TYR A 65 -10.05 -97.65 25.61
CA TYR A 65 -8.88 -97.06 26.26
C TYR A 65 -8.28 -95.91 25.43
N ASP A 66 -8.15 -96.10 24.11
CA ASP A 66 -7.74 -95.06 23.16
C ASP A 66 -8.71 -93.87 23.21
N GLN A 67 -10.02 -94.13 23.08
CA GLN A 67 -11.03 -93.07 23.09
C GLN A 67 -11.03 -92.27 24.41
N TRP A 68 -10.85 -92.93 25.56
CA TRP A 68 -10.71 -92.26 26.85
C TRP A 68 -9.42 -91.44 26.95
N THR A 69 -8.28 -92.01 26.54
CA THR A 69 -6.97 -91.36 26.59
C THR A 69 -6.92 -90.13 25.69
N ILE A 70 -7.44 -90.23 24.46
CA ILE A 70 -7.58 -89.11 23.52
C ILE A 70 -8.52 -88.04 24.09
N SER A 71 -9.63 -88.44 24.71
CA SER A 71 -10.58 -87.50 25.33
C SER A 71 -9.96 -86.74 26.51
N ARG A 72 -9.15 -87.43 27.33
CA ARG A 72 -8.40 -86.83 28.44
C ARG A 72 -7.31 -85.88 27.93
N ALA A 73 -6.61 -86.23 26.86
CA ALA A 73 -5.56 -85.40 26.26
C ALA A 73 -6.10 -84.12 25.58
N CYS A 74 -7.26 -84.19 24.92
CA CYS A 74 -7.89 -83.01 24.29
C CYS A 74 -8.62 -82.12 25.30
N GLY A 75 -8.98 -82.65 26.48
CA GLY A 75 -9.60 -81.89 27.57
C GLY A 75 -10.89 -81.17 27.15
N LYS A 76 -10.86 -79.83 27.20
CA LYS A 76 -12.00 -78.96 26.84
C LYS A 76 -12.10 -78.67 25.34
N ASP A 77 -11.10 -79.01 24.52
CA ASP A 77 -11.13 -78.77 23.07
C ASP A 77 -12.02 -79.80 22.37
N VAL A 78 -13.31 -79.47 22.25
CA VAL A 78 -14.32 -80.34 21.64
C VAL A 78 -14.05 -80.63 20.16
N PRO A 79 -13.70 -79.63 19.30
CA PRO A 79 -13.27 -79.90 17.93
C PRO A 79 -12.08 -80.86 17.83
N MET A 80 -11.00 -80.63 18.58
CA MET A 80 -9.80 -81.47 18.55
C MET A 80 -10.08 -82.90 19.05
N ARG A 81 -10.97 -83.04 20.03
CA ARG A 81 -11.46 -84.34 20.52
C ARG A 81 -12.29 -85.09 19.48
N LEU A 82 -13.21 -84.40 18.80
CA LEU A 82 -14.06 -85.00 17.77
C LEU A 82 -13.24 -85.47 16.56
N ALA A 83 -12.30 -84.65 16.08
CA ALA A 83 -11.43 -84.98 14.95
C ALA A 83 -10.56 -86.23 15.19
N ASN A 84 -10.19 -86.52 16.44
CA ASN A 84 -9.38 -87.67 16.82
C ASN A 84 -10.20 -88.87 17.36
N SER A 85 -11.52 -88.74 17.52
CA SER A 85 -12.41 -89.74 18.16
C SER A 85 -12.43 -91.15 17.53
N ARG A 86 -11.92 -91.30 16.31
CA ARG A 86 -11.82 -92.57 15.57
C ARG A 86 -10.37 -93.01 15.29
N CYS A 87 -9.37 -92.29 15.79
CA CYS A 87 -7.95 -92.63 15.65
C CYS A 87 -7.50 -93.61 16.74
N THR A 88 -6.39 -94.31 16.51
CA THR A 88 -5.65 -94.97 17.61
C THR A 88 -4.89 -93.92 18.42
N MET A 89 -4.41 -94.32 19.61
CA MET A 89 -3.61 -93.46 20.49
C MET A 89 -2.40 -92.82 19.78
N GLU A 90 -1.67 -93.57 18.95
CA GLU A 90 -0.46 -93.12 18.26
C GLU A 90 -0.78 -92.07 17.19
N VAL A 91 -1.80 -92.33 16.37
CA VAL A 91 -2.22 -91.43 15.29
C VAL A 91 -2.75 -90.11 15.88
N ALA A 92 -3.49 -90.17 16.99
CA ALA A 92 -3.94 -88.98 17.69
C ALA A 92 -2.76 -88.21 18.33
N ARG A 93 -1.80 -88.92 18.95
CA ARG A 93 -0.59 -88.33 19.55
C ARG A 93 0.24 -87.57 18.52
N GLU A 94 0.41 -88.11 17.32
CA GLU A 94 1.22 -87.46 16.28
C GLU A 94 0.50 -86.26 15.64
N LYS A 95 -0.82 -86.36 15.42
CA LYS A 95 -1.64 -85.20 15.01
C LYS A 95 -1.58 -84.06 16.04
N LEU A 96 -1.65 -84.38 17.33
CA LEU A 96 -1.54 -83.41 18.43
C LEU A 96 -0.14 -82.77 18.48
N ARG A 97 0.93 -83.57 18.35
CA ARG A 97 2.33 -83.08 18.26
C ARG A 97 2.48 -82.08 17.11
N LYS A 98 2.06 -82.44 15.90
CA LYS A 98 2.13 -81.56 14.73
C LYS A 98 1.33 -80.27 14.95
N TYR A 99 0.09 -80.35 15.43
CA TYR A 99 -0.72 -79.16 15.71
C TYR A 99 -0.07 -78.21 16.72
N VAL A 100 0.55 -78.74 17.79
CA VAL A 100 1.30 -77.92 18.76
C VAL A 100 2.53 -77.29 18.11
N PHE A 101 3.28 -78.03 17.28
CA PHE A 101 4.42 -77.50 16.55
C PHE A 101 4.02 -76.38 15.57
N ASP A 102 2.99 -76.60 14.75
CA ASP A 102 2.47 -75.62 13.79
C ASP A 102 1.99 -74.35 14.51
N ARG A 103 1.30 -74.50 15.67
CA ARG A 103 0.89 -73.38 16.54
C ARG A 103 2.08 -72.60 17.11
N VAL A 104 3.11 -73.28 17.60
CA VAL A 104 4.33 -72.64 18.14
C VAL A 104 5.11 -71.94 17.02
N ASN A 105 5.19 -72.52 15.83
CA ASN A 105 5.85 -71.89 14.68
C ASN A 105 5.15 -70.58 14.28
N VAL A 106 3.81 -70.59 14.17
CA VAL A 106 3.02 -69.36 13.93
C VAL A 106 3.22 -68.33 15.05
N HIS A 107 3.25 -68.76 16.31
CA HIS A 107 3.52 -67.87 17.45
C HIS A 107 4.91 -67.22 17.38
N ASN A 108 5.95 -67.99 17.04
CA ASN A 108 7.31 -67.47 16.85
C ASN A 108 7.36 -66.42 15.73
N VAL A 109 6.77 -66.71 14.56
CA VAL A 109 6.67 -65.75 13.44
C VAL A 109 5.98 -64.46 13.88
N LEU A 110 4.87 -64.56 14.62
CA LEU A 110 4.17 -63.39 15.16
C LEU A 110 5.02 -62.60 16.17
N ILE A 111 5.77 -63.26 17.06
CA ILE A 111 6.73 -62.60 17.98
C ILE A 111 7.81 -61.84 17.19
N HIS A 112 8.38 -62.43 16.14
CA HIS A 112 9.38 -61.74 15.31
C HIS A 112 8.78 -60.52 14.58
N LEU A 113 7.54 -60.62 14.09
CA LEU A 113 6.83 -59.49 13.46
C LEU A 113 6.50 -58.38 14.47
N VAL A 114 6.02 -58.72 15.67
CA VAL A 114 5.76 -57.73 16.75
C VAL A 114 7.05 -57.02 17.15
N ARG A 115 8.14 -57.77 17.39
CA ARG A 115 9.47 -57.19 17.72
C ARG A 115 10.02 -56.30 16.59
N ARG A 116 9.78 -56.65 15.32
CA ARG A 116 10.17 -55.80 14.17
C ARG A 116 9.34 -54.53 14.08
N ARG A 117 8.04 -54.59 14.36
CA ARG A 117 7.13 -53.42 14.39
C ARG A 117 7.46 -52.48 15.55
N GLY A 118 7.72 -53.02 16.75
CA GLY A 118 8.17 -52.25 17.93
C GLY A 118 9.39 -51.38 17.61
N ARG A 119 10.47 -51.99 17.11
CA ARG A 119 11.70 -51.25 16.74
C ARG A 119 11.49 -50.12 15.71
N LYS A 120 10.58 -50.25 14.74
CA LYS A 120 10.30 -49.13 13.83
C LYS A 120 9.38 -48.08 14.46
N LEU A 121 8.47 -48.46 15.36
CA LEU A 121 7.72 -47.49 16.16
C LEU A 121 8.66 -46.68 17.06
N GLU A 122 9.59 -47.34 17.75
CA GLU A 122 10.64 -46.72 18.57
C GLU A 122 11.50 -45.73 17.75
N SER A 123 11.95 -46.12 16.54
CA SER A 123 12.71 -45.20 15.66
C SER A 123 11.88 -44.00 15.23
N MET A 124 10.61 -44.18 14.83
CA MET A 124 9.74 -43.06 14.44
C MET A 124 9.40 -42.14 15.62
N GLN A 125 9.26 -42.69 16.83
CA GLN A 125 9.06 -41.89 18.04
C GLN A 125 10.30 -41.07 18.37
N LEU A 126 11.51 -41.62 18.18
CA LEU A 126 12.77 -40.90 18.38
C LEU A 126 13.02 -39.85 17.29
N GLU A 127 12.70 -40.14 16.03
CA GLU A 127 12.69 -39.20 14.90
C GLU A 127 11.74 -38.01 15.21
N LEU A 128 10.51 -38.28 15.66
CA LEU A 128 9.53 -37.25 16.03
C LEU A 128 9.91 -36.46 17.28
N ALA A 129 10.52 -37.09 18.28
CA ALA A 129 11.05 -36.40 19.46
C ALA A 129 12.21 -35.47 19.09
N GLY A 130 13.12 -35.92 18.21
CA GLY A 130 14.20 -35.11 17.66
C GLY A 130 13.67 -33.87 16.94
N LEU A 131 12.70 -34.03 16.04
CA LEU A 131 12.05 -32.90 15.36
C LEU A 131 11.37 -31.92 16.33
N ARG A 132 10.64 -32.43 17.33
CA ARG A 132 10.00 -31.59 18.37
C ARG A 132 10.98 -30.90 19.33
N SER A 133 12.24 -31.35 19.38
CA SER A 133 13.30 -30.76 20.20
C SER A 133 14.12 -29.69 19.48
N GLN A 134 13.87 -29.47 18.18
CA GLN A 134 14.48 -28.36 17.46
C GLN A 134 13.82 -27.02 17.86
N PRO A 135 14.58 -25.92 17.95
CA PRO A 135 14.02 -24.62 18.29
C PRO A 135 13.14 -24.07 17.15
N ASP A 136 11.99 -23.48 17.49
CA ASP A 136 10.99 -22.96 16.54
C ASP A 136 11.52 -21.88 15.56
N ALA A 137 12.67 -21.29 15.84
CA ALA A 137 13.39 -20.42 14.92
C ALA A 137 14.91 -20.63 15.05
N THR A 138 15.57 -20.85 13.91
CA THR A 138 17.03 -20.85 13.83
C THR A 138 17.58 -19.43 14.01
N LYS A 139 18.88 -19.33 14.37
CA LYS A 139 19.59 -18.05 14.45
C LYS A 139 19.57 -17.27 13.13
N GLU A 140 19.45 -17.95 11.99
CA GLU A 140 19.42 -17.32 10.68
C GLU A 140 18.02 -16.80 10.33
N GLU A 141 16.95 -17.51 10.68
CA GLU A 141 15.58 -16.98 10.54
C GLU A 141 15.35 -15.74 11.42
N LEU A 142 15.92 -15.71 12.64
CA LEU A 142 15.89 -14.51 13.49
C LEU A 142 16.64 -13.32 12.86
N ARG A 143 17.78 -13.57 12.18
CA ARG A 143 18.50 -12.54 11.41
C ARG A 143 17.68 -12.06 10.21
N LEU A 144 17.09 -12.97 9.44
CA LEU A 144 16.25 -12.63 8.29
C LEU A 144 15.02 -11.82 8.73
N GLN A 145 14.36 -12.17 9.83
CA GLN A 145 13.29 -11.36 10.43
C GLN A 145 13.77 -9.97 10.87
N GLN A 146 15.00 -9.83 11.35
CA GLN A 146 15.55 -8.51 11.71
C GLN A 146 15.87 -7.67 10.46
N VAL A 147 16.40 -8.28 9.39
CA VAL A 147 16.62 -7.64 8.09
C VAL A 147 15.30 -7.19 7.46
N ILE A 148 14.26 -8.04 7.47
CA ILE A 148 12.91 -7.70 6.99
C ILE A 148 12.39 -6.45 7.72
N ARG A 149 12.39 -6.45 9.05
CA ARG A 149 11.98 -5.28 9.86
C ARG A 149 12.76 -4.01 9.53
N GLN A 150 14.07 -4.13 9.24
CA GLN A 150 14.89 -2.98 8.87
C GLN A 150 14.58 -2.46 7.47
N LEU A 151 14.28 -3.35 6.51
CA LEU A 151 13.85 -2.99 5.16
C LEU A 151 12.46 -2.32 5.18
N GLU A 152 11.49 -2.88 5.89
CA GLU A 152 10.15 -2.28 6.10
C GLU A 152 10.25 -0.85 6.63
N ASN A 153 11.03 -0.64 7.70
CA ASN A 153 11.30 0.68 8.29
C ASN A 153 11.99 1.65 7.32
N ASN A 154 12.80 1.16 6.39
CA ASN A 154 13.48 2.01 5.40
C ASN A 154 12.57 2.36 4.21
N ILE A 155 11.70 1.44 3.81
CA ILE A 155 10.66 1.67 2.79
C ILE A 155 9.67 2.73 3.31
N GLU A 156 9.12 2.57 4.52
CA GLU A 156 8.18 3.51 5.11
C GLU A 156 8.75 4.95 5.19
N LYS A 157 9.99 5.10 5.69
CA LYS A 157 10.70 6.39 5.72
C LYS A 157 10.89 6.98 4.32
N THR A 158 11.06 6.15 3.30
CA THR A 158 11.24 6.60 1.91
C THR A 158 9.91 7.05 1.32
N THR A 159 8.81 6.33 1.57
CA THR A 159 7.45 6.74 1.21
C THR A 159 7.09 8.09 1.85
N ILE A 160 7.34 8.26 3.15
CA ILE A 160 7.09 9.53 3.86
C ILE A 160 7.90 10.69 3.25
N LYS A 161 9.16 10.45 2.86
CA LYS A 161 9.97 11.46 2.14
C LYS A 161 9.36 11.80 0.78
N ILE A 162 8.96 10.80 -0.01
CA ILE A 162 8.34 10.99 -1.33
C ILE A 162 7.07 11.84 -1.21
N THR A 163 6.14 11.48 -0.33
CA THR A 163 4.91 12.27 -0.11
C THR A 163 5.20 13.69 0.36
N THR A 164 6.18 13.86 1.26
CA THR A 164 6.60 15.20 1.73
C THR A 164 7.17 16.05 0.59
N SER A 165 8.05 15.47 -0.25
CA SER A 165 8.63 16.14 -1.42
C SER A 165 7.58 16.44 -2.49
N GLN A 166 6.58 15.58 -2.69
CA GLN A 166 5.45 15.82 -3.59
C GLN A 166 4.60 17.01 -3.10
N ASN A 167 4.24 17.05 -1.81
CA ASN A 167 3.50 18.17 -1.22
C ASN A 167 4.25 19.50 -1.37
N ILE A 168 5.57 19.50 -1.13
CA ILE A 168 6.43 20.68 -1.34
C ILE A 168 6.47 21.09 -2.82
N HIS A 169 6.57 20.12 -3.74
CA HIS A 169 6.56 20.39 -5.18
C HIS A 169 5.24 21.04 -5.63
N PHE A 170 4.08 20.53 -5.21
CA PHE A 170 2.78 21.13 -5.53
C PHE A 170 2.68 22.58 -5.02
N LEU A 171 3.08 22.85 -3.76
CA LEU A 171 3.11 24.20 -3.21
C LEU A 171 3.99 25.17 -4.03
N TYR A 172 5.14 24.72 -4.55
CA TYR A 172 5.97 25.53 -5.44
C TYR A 172 5.36 25.72 -6.84
N MET A 173 4.59 24.75 -7.36
CA MET A 173 3.88 24.90 -8.63
C MET A 173 2.69 25.87 -8.51
N ASP A 174 1.91 25.79 -7.43
CA ASP A 174 0.81 26.71 -7.15
C ASP A 174 1.31 28.15 -6.98
N LEU A 175 2.43 28.34 -6.26
CA LEU A 175 3.09 29.64 -6.14
C LEU A 175 3.61 30.17 -7.49
N LEU A 176 4.22 29.30 -8.31
CA LEU A 176 4.70 29.69 -9.65
C LEU A 176 3.56 30.10 -10.58
N ASP A 177 2.42 29.39 -10.54
CA ASP A 177 1.22 29.74 -11.29
C ASP A 177 0.60 31.07 -10.80
N HIS A 178 0.52 31.29 -9.48
CA HIS A 178 0.09 32.57 -8.92
C HIS A 178 0.98 33.74 -9.40
N LEU A 179 2.30 33.56 -9.35
CA LEU A 179 3.26 34.58 -9.81
C LEU A 179 3.16 34.84 -11.31
N LYS A 180 2.96 33.80 -12.14
CA LYS A 180 2.66 33.96 -13.58
C LYS A 180 1.38 34.74 -13.82
N LYS A 181 0.30 34.45 -13.08
CA LYS A 181 -0.98 35.17 -13.17
C LYS A 181 -0.85 36.63 -12.76
N LYS A 182 -0.03 36.95 -11.75
CA LYS A 182 0.31 38.34 -11.39
C LYS A 182 1.14 39.04 -12.46
N LEU A 183 2.19 38.38 -12.97
CA LEU A 183 3.06 38.91 -14.02
C LEU A 183 2.30 39.22 -15.31
N ALA A 184 1.31 38.40 -15.67
CA ALA A 184 0.44 38.64 -16.83
C ALA A 184 -0.51 39.86 -16.66
N GLY A 185 -0.73 40.33 -15.43
CA GLY A 185 -1.52 41.54 -15.17
C GLY A 185 -0.75 42.84 -15.44
N TYR A 186 0.54 42.87 -15.11
CA TYR A 186 1.34 44.10 -15.13
C TYR A 186 1.44 44.82 -16.50
N PRO A 187 1.54 44.16 -17.67
CA PRO A 187 1.49 44.85 -18.96
C PRO A 187 0.20 45.67 -19.11
N THR A 188 -0.95 45.07 -18.82
CA THR A 188 -2.27 45.73 -18.86
C THR A 188 -2.41 46.90 -17.88
N GLU A 189 -1.60 46.95 -16.82
CA GLU A 189 -1.54 48.09 -15.89
C GLU A 189 -0.57 49.16 -16.40
N LEU A 190 0.60 48.76 -16.91
CA LEU A 190 1.59 49.65 -17.50
C LEU A 190 1.04 50.38 -18.74
N ASP A 191 0.31 49.68 -19.61
CA ASP A 191 -0.35 50.25 -20.79
C ASP A 191 -1.32 51.38 -20.39
N LYS A 192 -2.06 51.23 -19.29
CA LYS A 192 -2.98 52.26 -18.79
C LYS A 192 -2.22 53.50 -18.31
N LEU A 193 -1.12 53.32 -17.58
CA LEU A 193 -0.28 54.44 -17.15
C LEU A 193 0.39 55.12 -18.34
N GLN A 194 0.88 54.36 -19.32
CA GLN A 194 1.52 54.91 -20.51
C GLN A 194 0.53 55.74 -21.34
N ASN A 195 -0.68 55.24 -21.58
CA ASN A 195 -1.74 56.01 -22.24
C ASN A 195 -2.12 57.27 -21.47
N LEU A 196 -2.21 57.20 -20.13
CA LEU A 196 -2.51 58.38 -19.29
C LEU A 196 -1.41 59.44 -19.38
N VAL A 197 -0.13 59.03 -19.33
CA VAL A 197 1.01 59.94 -19.53
C VAL A 197 1.00 60.54 -20.94
N SER A 198 0.73 59.75 -21.97
CA SER A 198 0.61 60.24 -23.35
C SER A 198 -0.48 61.30 -23.49
N ASN A 199 -1.64 61.11 -22.85
CA ASN A 199 -2.73 62.10 -22.84
C ASN A 199 -2.29 63.41 -22.17
N TYR A 200 -1.65 63.36 -21.00
CA TYR A 200 -1.15 64.57 -20.33
C TYR A 200 -0.03 65.27 -21.12
N CYS A 201 0.81 64.54 -21.84
CA CYS A 201 1.82 65.13 -22.72
C CYS A 201 1.19 65.85 -23.93
N LEU A 202 0.08 65.32 -24.49
CA LEU A 202 -0.68 65.99 -25.54
C LEU A 202 -1.36 67.26 -25.01
N GLU A 203 -2.08 67.17 -23.91
CA GLU A 203 -2.76 68.32 -23.27
C GLU A 203 -1.77 69.45 -22.91
N LEU A 204 -0.59 69.11 -22.37
CA LEU A 204 0.47 70.07 -22.08
C LEU A 204 1.09 70.66 -23.35
N SER A 205 1.20 69.89 -24.43
CA SER A 205 1.67 70.37 -25.74
C SER A 205 0.69 71.38 -26.34
N ASP A 206 -0.60 71.06 -26.36
CA ASP A 206 -1.66 71.93 -26.88
C ASP A 206 -1.70 73.26 -26.10
N MET A 207 -1.66 73.19 -24.77
CA MET A 207 -1.58 74.38 -23.90
C MET A 207 -0.27 75.18 -24.10
N THR A 208 0.84 74.53 -24.46
CA THR A 208 2.11 75.20 -24.77
C THR A 208 2.02 75.95 -26.09
N VAL A 209 1.43 75.36 -27.13
CA VAL A 209 1.17 76.03 -28.41
C VAL A 209 0.24 77.23 -28.20
N MET A 210 -0.89 77.06 -27.52
CA MET A 210 -1.82 78.15 -27.20
C MET A 210 -1.15 79.31 -26.43
N SER A 211 -0.22 79.00 -25.51
CA SER A 211 0.55 80.02 -24.79
C SER A 211 1.56 80.75 -25.67
N GLN A 212 2.18 80.05 -26.62
CA GLN A 212 3.10 80.64 -27.60
C GLN A 212 2.34 81.54 -28.60
N ASP A 213 1.20 81.10 -29.12
CA ASP A 213 0.33 81.91 -29.98
C ASP A 213 -0.15 83.18 -29.26
N ALA A 214 -0.61 83.05 -28.01
CA ALA A 214 -1.01 84.19 -27.18
C ALA A 214 0.14 85.17 -26.93
N MET A 215 1.37 84.67 -26.74
CA MET A 215 2.57 85.51 -26.61
C MET A 215 2.92 86.22 -27.92
N MET A 216 2.88 85.52 -29.05
CA MET A 216 3.16 86.07 -30.39
C MET A 216 2.16 87.17 -30.76
N ILE A 217 0.85 86.94 -30.56
CA ILE A 217 -0.21 87.95 -30.76
C ILE A 217 0.05 89.16 -29.84
N THR A 218 0.42 88.92 -28.58
CA THR A 218 0.68 89.98 -27.61
C THR A 218 1.89 90.84 -28.00
N ASP A 219 2.96 90.24 -28.52
CA ASP A 219 4.16 90.98 -28.96
C ASP A 219 3.97 91.64 -30.34
N GLU A 220 3.22 91.04 -31.26
CA GLU A 220 2.78 91.68 -32.50
C GLU A 220 1.94 92.94 -32.20
N VAL A 221 0.98 92.86 -31.27
CA VAL A 221 0.21 94.03 -30.82
C VAL A 221 1.12 95.11 -30.21
N LYS A 222 2.11 94.75 -29.38
CA LYS A 222 3.09 95.72 -28.84
C LYS A 222 3.94 96.37 -29.93
N MET A 223 4.38 95.62 -30.94
CA MET A 223 5.20 96.16 -32.03
C MET A 223 4.37 97.09 -32.94
N ASN A 224 3.15 96.69 -33.30
CA ASN A 224 2.21 97.53 -34.04
C ASN A 224 1.87 98.82 -33.26
N MET A 225 1.70 98.75 -31.94
CA MET A 225 1.49 99.93 -31.08
C MET A 225 2.72 100.86 -31.11
N ARG A 226 3.94 100.34 -30.90
CA ARG A 226 5.19 101.12 -30.96
C ARG A 226 5.43 101.74 -32.33
N GLN A 227 5.08 101.04 -33.40
CA GLN A 227 5.19 101.55 -34.77
C GLN A 227 4.18 102.69 -35.02
N GLY A 228 2.96 102.57 -34.49
CA GLY A 228 1.97 103.65 -34.46
C GLY A 228 2.45 104.88 -33.67
N GLU A 229 3.02 104.68 -32.48
CA GLU A 229 3.62 105.75 -31.67
C GLU A 229 4.79 106.43 -32.39
N ALA A 230 5.71 105.66 -32.98
CA ALA A 230 6.86 106.20 -33.69
C ALA A 230 6.45 107.03 -34.91
N THR A 231 5.57 106.50 -35.76
CA THR A 231 5.05 107.22 -36.94
C THR A 231 4.27 108.47 -36.55
N PHE A 232 3.47 108.43 -35.47
CA PHE A 232 2.79 109.61 -34.93
C PHE A 232 3.76 110.67 -34.38
N ILE A 233 4.83 110.27 -33.69
CA ILE A 233 5.88 111.17 -33.20
C ILE A 233 6.65 111.81 -34.37
N GLU A 234 6.97 111.05 -35.42
CA GLU A 234 7.60 111.59 -36.63
C GLU A 234 6.69 112.55 -37.38
N GLU A 235 5.40 112.23 -37.54
CA GLU A 235 4.44 113.14 -38.16
C GLU A 235 4.28 114.43 -37.35
N ARG A 236 4.21 114.33 -36.01
CA ARG A 236 4.19 115.49 -35.11
C ARG A 236 5.46 116.33 -35.25
N ARG A 237 6.65 115.72 -35.26
CA ARG A 237 7.93 116.42 -35.49
C ARG A 237 7.97 117.08 -36.86
N ALA A 238 7.44 116.45 -37.91
CA ALA A 238 7.36 117.04 -39.25
C ALA A 238 6.43 118.26 -39.29
N ARG A 239 5.24 118.18 -38.64
CA ARG A 239 4.32 119.31 -38.47
C ARG A 239 4.97 120.46 -37.68
N GLU A 240 5.64 120.16 -36.57
CA GLU A 240 6.31 121.15 -35.71
C GLU A 240 7.54 121.78 -36.36
N ASN A 241 8.30 121.03 -37.16
CA ASN A 241 9.39 121.58 -37.97
C ASN A 241 8.89 122.53 -39.06
N ARG A 242 7.76 122.22 -39.74
CA ARG A 242 7.11 123.15 -40.68
C ARG A 242 6.65 124.44 -39.96
N LEU A 243 6.06 124.30 -38.77
CA LEU A 243 5.66 125.45 -37.93
C LEU A 243 6.87 126.30 -37.51
N ASN A 244 7.99 125.68 -37.11
CA ASN A 244 9.20 126.40 -36.74
C ASN A 244 9.94 127.03 -37.93
N GLN A 245 9.81 126.48 -39.14
CA GLN A 245 10.24 127.14 -40.37
C GLN A 245 9.42 128.40 -40.64
N GLN A 246 8.09 128.35 -40.48
CA GLN A 246 7.21 129.52 -40.58
C GLN A 246 7.52 130.57 -39.50
N LYS A 247 7.69 130.18 -38.23
CA LYS A 247 8.11 131.09 -37.15
C LYS A 247 9.43 131.79 -37.48
N LYS A 248 10.45 131.05 -37.94
CA LYS A 248 11.75 131.63 -38.35
C LYS A 248 11.66 132.61 -39.52
N LEU A 249 10.59 132.60 -40.32
CA LEU A 249 10.32 133.63 -41.32
C LEU A 249 9.68 134.87 -40.68
N ILE A 250 8.76 134.68 -39.72
CA ILE A 250 8.15 135.77 -38.93
C ILE A 250 9.22 136.48 -38.07
N ASP A 251 10.08 135.74 -37.38
CA ASP A 251 11.20 136.30 -36.59
C ASP A 251 12.18 137.09 -37.48
N LYS A 252 12.39 136.67 -38.74
CA LYS A 252 13.17 137.41 -39.75
C LYS A 252 12.47 138.67 -40.26
N ILE A 253 11.15 138.77 -40.16
CA ILE A 253 10.39 140.01 -40.41
C ILE A 253 10.56 140.94 -39.21
N HIS A 254 10.27 140.46 -37.99
CA HIS A 254 10.36 141.25 -36.76
C HIS A 254 11.79 141.76 -36.46
N THR A 255 12.83 140.98 -36.79
CA THR A 255 14.23 141.42 -36.66
C THR A 255 14.64 142.43 -37.72
N LYS A 256 14.08 142.37 -38.94
CA LYS A 256 14.22 143.44 -39.92
C LYS A 256 13.54 144.71 -39.42
N GLU A 257 12.30 144.64 -38.96
CA GLU A 257 11.55 145.78 -38.41
C GLU A 257 12.26 146.45 -37.21
N THR A 258 12.86 145.66 -36.31
CA THR A 258 13.67 146.23 -35.21
C THR A 258 14.98 146.83 -35.70
N SER A 259 15.65 146.26 -36.71
CA SER A 259 16.82 146.88 -37.35
C SER A 259 16.47 148.18 -38.11
N GLU A 260 15.24 148.32 -38.63
CA GLU A 260 14.74 149.56 -39.21
C GLU A 260 14.32 150.59 -38.16
N LYS A 261 13.75 150.16 -37.02
CA LYS A 261 13.47 151.04 -35.87
C LYS A 261 14.72 151.75 -35.36
N TYR A 262 15.87 151.06 -35.29
CA TYR A 262 17.13 151.72 -34.90
C TYR A 262 17.62 152.79 -35.90
N ARG A 263 17.04 152.88 -37.10
CA ARG A 263 17.35 153.93 -38.09
C ARG A 263 16.28 155.01 -38.23
N ARG A 264 15.21 154.99 -37.41
CA ARG A 264 14.15 156.04 -37.42
C ARG A 264 13.75 156.42 -35.99
N VAL A 265 13.84 157.73 -35.71
CA VAL A 265 13.58 158.41 -34.42
C VAL A 265 14.75 158.39 -33.42
N SER A 266 15.60 159.42 -33.55
CA SER A 266 16.12 160.12 -32.36
C SER A 266 15.12 161.19 -31.93
N ARG A 267 15.09 161.51 -30.62
CA ARG A 267 14.51 162.72 -29.99
C ARG A 267 12.97 162.83 -29.82
N ALA A 268 12.46 162.18 -28.77
CA ALA A 268 11.44 162.69 -27.80
C ALA A 268 11.27 161.63 -26.68
N VAL A 269 11.99 161.66 -25.54
CA VAL A 269 11.86 162.51 -24.32
C VAL A 269 10.95 161.91 -23.23
N TRP A 270 11.60 161.42 -22.14
CA TRP A 270 11.11 161.19 -20.75
C TRP A 270 9.90 160.23 -20.53
N ALA A 271 9.68 159.55 -19.38
CA ALA A 271 10.40 159.41 -18.09
C ALA A 271 10.03 158.05 -17.40
N PRO A 272 10.70 157.62 -16.29
CA PRO A 272 10.47 156.34 -15.56
C PRO A 272 9.37 156.48 -14.46
N PRO A 273 9.11 155.54 -13.49
CA PRO A 273 9.84 154.31 -13.11
C PRO A 273 9.01 153.07 -12.65
N SER A 274 9.74 152.04 -12.17
CA SER A 274 9.46 151.05 -11.09
C SER A 274 8.03 150.59 -10.72
N GLY A 275 7.84 149.26 -10.61
CA GLY A 275 6.70 148.68 -9.88
C GLY A 275 6.66 147.14 -9.78
N ALA A 276 6.85 146.61 -8.57
CA ALA A 276 6.26 145.35 -8.08
C ALA A 276 5.12 145.74 -7.08
N PRO A 277 4.28 144.84 -6.50
CA PRO A 277 4.40 143.38 -6.41
C PRO A 277 3.04 142.59 -6.49
N SER A 278 3.09 141.31 -6.07
CA SER A 278 2.08 140.57 -5.28
C SER A 278 0.64 140.28 -5.80
N SER A 279 0.37 138.98 -5.97
CA SER A 279 -0.80 138.21 -5.47
C SER A 279 -2.25 138.58 -5.82
N SER A 280 -3.03 137.59 -6.27
CA SER A 280 -4.21 137.09 -5.52
C SER A 280 -4.81 135.79 -6.09
N ALA A 281 -5.44 135.02 -5.20
CA ALA A 281 -6.28 133.82 -5.39
C ALA A 281 -6.99 133.53 -4.04
N PRO A 282 -7.87 132.52 -3.88
CA PRO A 282 -8.75 131.82 -4.81
C PRO A 282 -10.23 132.25 -4.53
N PRO A 283 -11.29 131.40 -4.48
CA PRO A 283 -11.53 130.19 -3.63
C PRO A 283 -11.93 128.94 -4.48
N ARG A 284 -12.40 127.74 -4.05
CA ARG A 284 -12.45 126.83 -2.84
C ARG A 284 -12.92 125.44 -3.39
N THR A 285 -12.65 124.19 -2.93
CA THR A 285 -12.19 123.49 -1.69
C THR A 285 -13.22 123.41 -0.55
N PRO A 286 -13.55 122.22 0.03
CA PRO A 286 -12.81 120.95 0.15
C PRO A 286 -13.37 119.84 -0.79
N LEU A 287 -13.17 118.50 -0.69
CA LEU A 287 -12.48 117.56 0.25
C LEU A 287 -11.30 116.83 -0.45
N THR A 288 -10.36 116.07 0.14
CA THR A 288 -10.23 115.17 1.33
C THR A 288 -10.66 113.72 1.03
N THR A 289 -9.85 112.65 1.20
CA THR A 289 -8.73 112.40 2.16
C THR A 289 -7.50 111.70 1.52
N LEU A 290 -6.34 111.73 2.20
CA LEU A 290 -5.07 111.07 1.83
C LEU A 290 -4.72 109.86 2.77
N PRO A 291 -3.72 109.00 2.43
CA PRO A 291 -3.32 107.82 3.21
C PRO A 291 -2.28 108.18 4.31
N PRO A 292 -1.49 107.23 4.90
CA PRO A 292 -0.24 106.75 4.27
C PRO A 292 0.10 105.25 4.67
N PRO A 293 1.35 104.72 4.61
CA PRO A 293 1.62 103.26 4.60
C PRO A 293 2.25 102.69 5.88
N CYS A 294 2.54 101.38 5.89
CA CYS A 294 3.58 100.80 6.75
C CYS A 294 4.24 99.55 6.14
N LEU A 295 5.41 99.17 6.66
CA LEU A 295 6.18 97.96 6.33
C LEU A 295 5.94 96.85 7.38
N GLN A 296 6.55 95.68 7.14
CA GLN A 296 6.49 94.46 7.97
C GLN A 296 5.15 93.70 7.88
N GLY A 297 5.10 92.36 7.94
CA GLY A 297 6.21 91.40 7.84
C GLY A 297 5.93 90.06 8.53
N ARG A 298 6.45 88.97 7.93
CA ARG A 298 6.44 87.57 8.40
C ARG A 298 5.07 86.84 8.43
N ARG A 299 5.19 85.54 8.09
CA ARG A 299 4.31 84.39 8.44
C ARG A 299 2.95 84.29 7.72
N ASP A 300 2.46 83.10 7.36
CA ASP A 300 3.05 81.73 7.46
C ASP A 300 2.90 80.93 6.14
N LEU A 301 3.64 79.82 6.04
CA LEU A 301 3.59 78.85 4.92
C LEU A 301 2.89 77.57 5.39
N ASP A 302 1.71 77.27 4.84
CA ASP A 302 1.03 75.98 5.05
C ASP A 302 0.92 75.20 3.72
N PHE A 303 1.90 74.33 3.47
CA PHE A 303 1.80 73.24 2.50
C PHE A 303 1.54 71.92 3.26
N PRO A 304 0.42 71.22 3.04
CA PRO A 304 0.16 69.91 3.65
C PRO A 304 0.99 68.80 2.97
N SER A 305 2.28 68.73 3.29
CA SER A 305 3.17 67.66 2.88
C SER A 305 2.93 66.39 3.69
N ASN A 306 2.22 65.40 3.13
CA ASN A 306 2.11 64.05 3.70
C ASN A 306 2.74 63.01 2.76
N LEU A 307 3.97 62.61 3.09
CA LEU A 307 4.71 61.51 2.45
C LEU A 307 4.56 60.21 3.25
N MET A 308 4.73 59.08 2.58
CA MET A 308 4.58 57.74 3.15
C MET A 308 5.77 57.28 4.02
N GLY A 309 5.46 56.85 5.25
CA GLY A 309 6.06 55.68 5.93
C GLY A 309 7.47 55.83 6.56
N PRO A 310 8.04 54.72 7.09
CA PRO A 310 7.50 53.35 7.15
C PRO A 310 7.55 52.70 8.58
N GLU A 311 7.17 51.40 8.65
CA GLU A 311 7.38 50.46 9.78
C GLU A 311 6.58 50.72 11.10
N THR A 312 6.20 49.73 11.92
CA THR A 312 6.82 48.43 12.27
C THR A 312 5.80 47.28 12.47
N LEU A 313 6.28 46.03 12.32
CA LEU A 313 5.52 44.79 12.55
C LEU A 313 5.44 44.39 14.04
N LYS A 314 4.26 43.98 14.53
CA LYS A 314 4.16 43.17 15.77
C LYS A 314 2.90 42.28 15.90
N GLY A 315 2.65 41.45 14.88
CA GLY A 315 1.60 40.42 14.95
C GLY A 315 1.92 39.35 16.01
N LYS A 316 1.07 39.22 17.04
CA LYS A 316 1.13 38.10 17.99
C LYS A 316 0.42 36.87 17.40
N SER A 317 1.18 35.87 16.95
CA SER A 317 0.63 34.56 16.60
C SER A 317 0.29 33.76 17.87
N SER A 318 -0.98 33.36 18.01
CA SER A 318 -1.41 32.40 19.02
C SER A 318 -1.09 30.98 18.56
N ALA A 319 -0.30 30.25 19.34
CA ALA A 319 -0.01 28.84 19.08
C ALA A 319 -0.97 27.94 19.89
N PRO A 320 -1.65 26.95 19.28
CA PRO A 320 -2.45 25.96 20.00
C PRO A 320 -1.56 24.89 20.64
N THR A 321 -1.83 24.57 21.91
CA THR A 321 -1.05 23.61 22.72
C THR A 321 -1.23 22.17 22.24
N ALA A 322 -0.12 21.46 21.98
CA ALA A 322 -0.14 20.02 21.73
C ALA A 322 -0.31 19.22 23.05
N PRO A 323 -1.15 18.16 23.09
CA PRO A 323 -1.37 17.37 24.30
C PRO A 323 -0.16 16.49 24.67
N ALA A 324 0.06 16.31 25.97
CA ALA A 324 1.22 15.60 26.50
C ALA A 324 1.19 14.08 26.21
N LYS A 325 2.37 13.53 25.89
CA LYS A 325 2.56 12.13 25.49
C LYS A 325 2.61 11.21 26.72
N VAL A 326 1.50 10.54 27.05
CA VAL A 326 1.44 9.56 28.14
C VAL A 326 2.41 8.39 27.89
N ARG A 327 3.46 8.29 28.69
CA ARG A 327 4.46 7.21 28.61
C ARG A 327 4.02 6.03 29.48
N ARG A 328 3.79 4.86 28.88
CA ARG A 328 3.54 3.60 29.59
C ARG A 328 4.80 3.11 30.31
N GLY A 329 4.63 2.35 31.40
CA GLY A 329 5.73 1.81 32.18
C GLY A 329 5.29 0.88 33.34
N ARG A 330 4.58 -0.20 33.01
CA ARG A 330 4.42 -1.36 33.91
C ARG A 330 4.99 -2.59 33.20
N SER A 331 5.59 -3.49 33.97
CA SER A 331 6.25 -4.74 33.53
C SER A 331 5.25 -5.73 32.89
N PRO A 332 5.71 -6.77 32.17
CA PRO A 332 6.53 -7.85 32.76
C PRO A 332 8.03 -7.61 32.79
#